data_AF-A0A956CAN3-F1
#
_entry.id   AF-A0A956CAN3-F1
#
_cell.length_a   1.000
_cell.length_b   1.000
_cell.length_c   1.000
_cell.angle_alpha   90.00
_cell.angle_beta   90.00
_cell.angle_gamma   90.00
#
_symmetry.space_group_name_H-M   'P 1'
#
loop_
_entity.id
_entity.type
_entity.pdbx_description
1 polymer ?
#
loop_
_entity_poly.entity_id
_entity_poly.type
_entity_poly.pdbx_seq_one_letter_code
_entity_poly.pdbx_strand_id
1 'polypeptide(L)'
;MRTCDKLSALMLGAALLVVTPQASASSSYPGEIQSALNMDCAPPCTVCHRDQNGGTGTAQKPFAQAMIDVGDLVGQDAALVKPALDKLAAAGTDSDGDGTSDVDELRAGTDPNIAGDSPICGPTYGCGAHVAREQSVDPSALLLAAITALGLVALGRRRR
;
A
#
# COMPACT_ATOMS: atom_id res chain seq x y z
N MET A 1 -41.53 2.84 54.43
CA MET A 1 -40.13 3.27 54.62
C MET A 1 -39.20 2.07 54.48
N ARG A 2 -38.48 1.98 53.36
CA ARG A 2 -37.16 1.32 53.20
C ARG A 2 -36.71 1.53 51.74
N THR A 3 -35.93 2.58 51.55
CA THR A 3 -35.13 2.87 50.35
C THR A 3 -33.74 2.27 50.56
N CYS A 4 -33.28 1.40 49.65
CA CYS A 4 -31.91 0.91 49.42
C CYS A 4 -31.99 0.10 48.11
N ASP A 5 -31.14 0.18 47.10
CA ASP A 5 -29.94 0.95 46.84
C ASP A 5 -29.68 0.78 45.33
N LYS A 6 -29.39 1.89 44.65
CA LYS A 6 -28.33 2.06 43.62
C LYS A 6 -28.33 1.16 42.36
N LEU A 7 -28.74 1.82 41.27
CA LEU A 7 -28.02 1.91 39.99
C LEU A 7 -26.57 1.38 40.02
N SER A 8 -26.24 0.49 39.09
CA SER A 8 -24.93 0.48 38.43
C SER A 8 -25.04 -0.21 37.07
N ALA A 9 -25.52 0.56 36.10
CA ALA A 9 -25.20 0.34 34.71
C ALA A 9 -23.78 0.86 34.48
N LEU A 10 -22.88 0.02 33.98
CA LEU A 10 -21.80 0.50 33.13
C LEU A 10 -21.42 -0.62 32.17
N MET A 11 -21.93 -0.49 30.94
CA MET A 11 -21.53 -1.26 29.78
C MET A 11 -20.01 -1.12 29.60
N LEU A 12 -19.26 -2.19 29.84
CA LEU A 12 -17.87 -2.30 29.41
C LEU A 12 -17.87 -2.50 27.88
N GLY A 13 -18.05 -1.41 27.15
CA GLY A 13 -17.82 -1.35 25.71
C GLY A 13 -16.32 -1.38 25.45
N ALA A 14 -15.73 -2.57 25.41
CA ALA A 14 -14.37 -2.76 24.94
C ALA A 14 -14.34 -2.50 23.42
N ALA A 15 -13.96 -1.30 23.03
CA ALA A 15 -13.67 -0.97 21.64
C ALA A 15 -12.42 -1.73 21.19
N LEU A 16 -12.61 -2.92 20.59
CA LEU A 16 -11.56 -3.59 19.82
C LEU A 16 -11.29 -2.76 18.56
N LEU A 17 -10.25 -1.93 18.62
CA LEU A 17 -9.61 -1.38 17.42
C LEU A 17 -8.94 -2.52 16.67
N VAL A 18 -9.67 -3.15 15.74
CA VAL A 18 -9.10 -4.10 14.79
C VAL A 18 -8.23 -3.30 13.83
N VAL A 19 -6.92 -3.27 14.08
CA VAL A 19 -5.93 -2.79 13.11
C VAL A 19 -5.81 -3.89 12.06
N THR A 20 -6.58 -3.79 10.97
CA THR A 20 -6.39 -4.67 9.82
C THR A 20 -5.10 -4.25 9.11
N PRO A 21 -4.11 -5.14 8.90
CA PRO A 21 -2.98 -4.82 8.05
C PRO A 21 -3.50 -4.53 6.65
N GLN A 22 -3.28 -3.30 6.16
CA GLN A 22 -3.55 -2.96 4.77
C GLN A 22 -2.56 -3.76 3.92
N ALA A 23 -3.05 -4.60 3.03
CA ALA A 23 -2.20 -5.23 2.04
C ALA A 23 -1.79 -4.15 1.04
N SER A 24 -0.54 -3.71 1.08
CA SER A 24 0.05 -2.75 0.14
C SER A 24 0.58 -3.46 -1.10
N ALA A 25 0.76 -2.74 -2.21
CA ALA A 25 1.56 -3.24 -3.32
C ALA A 25 3.02 -3.45 -2.89
N SER A 26 3.69 -4.40 -3.56
CA SER A 26 5.11 -4.64 -3.30
C SER A 26 5.92 -3.41 -3.69
N SER A 27 6.63 -2.83 -2.72
CA SER A 27 7.50 -1.68 -2.97
C SER A 27 8.73 -2.02 -3.81
N SER A 28 9.08 -3.30 -3.93
CA SER A 28 10.26 -3.77 -4.69
C SER A 28 9.96 -4.02 -6.17
N TYR A 29 8.72 -4.28 -6.56
CA TYR A 29 8.38 -4.67 -7.95
C TYR A 29 8.78 -3.63 -9.00
N PRO A 30 8.52 -2.33 -8.81
CA PRO A 30 9.01 -1.32 -9.75
C PRO A 30 10.53 -1.34 -9.96
N GLY A 31 11.29 -1.53 -8.89
CA GLY A 31 12.76 -1.61 -8.97
C GLY A 31 13.23 -2.87 -9.70
N GLU A 32 12.55 -4.00 -9.50
CA GLU A 32 12.85 -5.23 -10.25
C GLU A 32 12.51 -5.10 -11.73
N ILE A 33 11.37 -4.48 -12.09
CA ILE A 33 11.02 -4.24 -13.50
C ILE A 33 12.08 -3.34 -14.15
N GLN A 34 12.43 -2.24 -13.47
CA GLN A 34 13.49 -1.34 -13.92
C GLN A 34 14.80 -2.08 -14.19
N SER A 35 15.22 -2.91 -13.23
CA SER A 35 16.49 -3.61 -13.28
C SER A 35 16.49 -4.72 -14.33
N ALA A 36 15.39 -5.47 -14.44
CA ALA A 36 15.24 -6.57 -15.38
C ALA A 36 15.21 -6.10 -16.84
N LEU A 37 14.62 -4.93 -17.11
CA LEU A 37 14.48 -4.38 -18.45
C LEU A 37 15.53 -3.32 -18.79
N ASN A 38 16.38 -2.95 -17.83
CA ASN A 38 17.38 -1.88 -17.96
C ASN A 38 16.71 -0.55 -18.36
N MET A 39 15.65 -0.17 -17.64
CA MET A 39 14.91 1.07 -17.85
C MET A 39 15.58 2.24 -17.14
N ASP A 40 15.40 3.44 -17.69
CA ASP A 40 15.91 4.69 -17.09
C ASP A 40 15.23 5.04 -15.75
N CYS A 41 14.05 4.50 -15.50
CA CYS A 41 13.27 4.76 -14.30
C CYS A 41 12.53 3.50 -13.82
N ALA A 42 12.09 3.53 -12.55
CA ALA A 42 11.10 2.58 -12.05
C ALA A 42 9.69 3.01 -12.50
N PRO A 43 8.89 2.10 -13.11
CA PRO A 43 7.53 2.41 -13.50
C PRO A 43 6.65 2.70 -12.28
N PRO A 44 5.61 3.54 -12.40
CA PRO A 44 4.68 3.78 -11.32
C PRO A 44 3.85 2.53 -11.03
N CYS A 45 3.32 2.43 -9.82
CA CYS A 45 2.49 1.29 -9.41
C CYS A 45 1.21 1.21 -10.22
N THR A 46 0.77 2.35 -10.74
CA THR A 46 -0.36 2.48 -11.65
C THR A 46 -0.15 1.79 -12.99
N VAL A 47 1.02 1.23 -13.31
CA VAL A 47 1.16 0.32 -14.47
C VAL A 47 0.45 -1.00 -14.20
N CYS A 48 0.48 -1.51 -12.96
CA CYS A 48 -0.22 -2.74 -12.61
C CYS A 48 -1.53 -2.47 -11.86
N HIS A 49 -1.52 -1.49 -10.96
CA HIS A 49 -2.59 -1.21 -10.02
C HIS A 49 -3.50 -0.07 -10.50
N ARG A 50 -4.70 0.01 -9.91
CA ARG A 50 -5.65 1.11 -10.14
C ARG A 50 -5.17 2.46 -9.59
N ASP A 51 -4.33 2.46 -8.56
CA ASP A 51 -3.77 3.66 -7.93
C ASP A 51 -2.37 3.38 -7.34
N GLN A 52 -1.72 4.42 -6.81
CA GLN A 52 -0.35 4.33 -6.26
C GLN A 52 -0.25 3.61 -4.90
N ASN A 53 -1.37 3.43 -4.19
CA ASN A 53 -1.38 2.68 -2.93
C ASN A 53 -1.29 1.18 -3.21
N GLY A 54 -1.87 0.76 -4.33
CA GLY A 54 -1.87 -0.62 -4.76
C GLY A 54 -2.66 -1.52 -3.82
N GLY A 55 -2.14 -2.73 -3.56
CA GLY A 55 -2.75 -3.67 -2.62
C GLY A 55 -3.48 -4.87 -3.23
N THR A 56 -3.99 -5.74 -2.35
CA THR A 56 -4.63 -7.00 -2.78
C THR A 56 -5.82 -6.71 -3.68
N GLY A 57 -5.82 -7.36 -4.85
CA GLY A 57 -6.91 -7.23 -5.81
C GLY A 57 -6.98 -5.88 -6.50
N THR A 58 -5.99 -4.98 -6.40
CA THR A 58 -5.99 -3.74 -7.19
C THR A 58 -5.13 -3.84 -8.45
N ALA A 59 -4.31 -4.88 -8.58
CA ALA A 59 -3.59 -5.25 -9.80
C ALA A 59 -4.56 -5.83 -10.83
N GLN A 60 -5.20 -4.97 -11.61
CA GLN A 60 -6.31 -5.35 -12.52
C GLN A 60 -6.14 -4.77 -13.93
N LYS A 61 -5.04 -4.06 -14.19
CA LYS A 61 -4.77 -3.54 -15.52
C LYS A 61 -4.42 -4.68 -16.49
N PRO A 62 -4.63 -4.50 -17.81
CA PRO A 62 -4.30 -5.51 -18.82
C PRO A 62 -2.90 -6.11 -18.65
N PHE A 63 -1.86 -5.26 -18.54
CA PHE A 63 -0.49 -5.69 -18.30
C PHE A 63 -0.32 -6.46 -16.98
N ALA A 64 -1.02 -6.04 -15.92
CA ALA A 64 -1.00 -6.74 -14.64
C ALA A 64 -1.57 -8.17 -14.77
N GLN A 65 -2.65 -8.31 -15.52
CA GLN A 65 -3.27 -9.61 -15.76
C GLN A 65 -2.36 -10.50 -16.60
N ALA A 66 -1.74 -9.97 -17.65
CA ALA A 66 -0.74 -10.67 -18.44
C ALA A 66 0.41 -11.20 -17.57
N MET A 67 0.98 -10.34 -16.72
CA MET A 67 2.02 -10.70 -15.76
C MET A 67 1.58 -11.80 -14.79
N ILE A 68 0.33 -11.76 -14.29
CA ILE A 68 -0.24 -12.78 -13.41
C ILE A 68 -0.42 -14.11 -14.16
N ASP A 69 -0.90 -14.05 -15.40
CA ASP A 69 -1.20 -15.22 -16.22
C ASP A 69 0.06 -16.02 -16.57
N VAL A 70 1.20 -15.33 -16.74
CA VAL A 70 2.48 -16.00 -17.05
C VAL A 70 3.35 -16.24 -15.81
N GLY A 71 3.20 -15.46 -14.75
CA GLY A 71 4.27 -15.24 -13.78
C GLY A 71 4.21 -16.05 -12.48
N ASP A 72 3.12 -16.75 -12.19
CA ASP A 72 2.89 -17.33 -10.85
C ASP A 72 3.19 -16.32 -9.72
N LEU A 73 2.90 -15.03 -9.93
CA LEU A 73 3.30 -13.93 -9.04
C LEU A 73 2.59 -14.06 -7.67
N VAL A 74 3.18 -14.84 -6.77
CA VAL A 74 2.65 -15.10 -5.43
C VAL A 74 3.40 -14.30 -4.36
N GLY A 75 2.66 -13.83 -3.36
CA GLY A 75 3.26 -13.40 -2.09
C GLY A 75 4.15 -12.15 -2.13
N GLN A 76 4.02 -11.26 -3.12
CA GLN A 76 4.89 -10.08 -3.28
C GLN A 76 6.37 -10.44 -3.52
N ASP A 77 6.65 -11.64 -4.01
CA ASP A 77 8.03 -12.08 -4.28
C ASP A 77 8.57 -11.39 -5.54
N ALA A 78 9.59 -10.55 -5.34
CA ALA A 78 10.20 -9.74 -6.39
C ALA A 78 11.04 -10.62 -7.35
N ALA A 79 11.53 -11.77 -6.88
CA ALA A 79 12.31 -12.70 -7.69
C ALA A 79 11.50 -13.30 -8.85
N LEU A 80 10.15 -13.26 -8.77
CA LEU A 80 9.26 -13.77 -9.80
C LEU A 80 9.00 -12.77 -10.94
N VAL A 81 9.36 -11.49 -10.74
CA VAL A 81 9.11 -10.43 -11.73
C VAL A 81 9.90 -10.67 -13.02
N LYS A 82 11.21 -10.91 -12.92
CA LYS A 82 12.03 -11.12 -14.12
C LYS A 82 11.59 -12.35 -14.94
N PRO A 83 11.37 -13.54 -14.34
CA PRO A 83 10.86 -14.68 -15.08
C PRO A 83 9.50 -14.43 -15.76
N ALA A 84 8.61 -13.66 -15.13
CA ALA A 84 7.33 -13.27 -15.74
C ALA A 84 7.56 -12.38 -16.98
N LEU A 85 8.43 -11.37 -16.86
CA LEU A 85 8.80 -10.49 -17.99
C LEU A 85 9.44 -11.27 -19.15
N ASP A 86 10.31 -12.24 -18.85
CA ASP A 86 10.93 -13.09 -19.88
C ASP A 86 9.86 -13.92 -20.63
N LYS A 87 8.82 -14.39 -19.93
CA LYS A 87 7.69 -15.10 -20.55
C LYS A 87 6.82 -14.19 -21.41
N LEU A 88 6.53 -12.96 -20.96
CA LEU A 88 5.80 -11.98 -21.78
C LEU A 88 6.56 -11.62 -23.06
N ALA A 89 7.88 -11.40 -22.94
CA ALA A 89 8.75 -11.14 -24.08
C ALA A 89 8.73 -12.31 -25.07
N ALA A 90 8.83 -13.54 -24.58
CA ALA A 90 8.80 -14.74 -25.43
C ALA A 90 7.44 -14.95 -26.11
N ALA A 91 6.35 -14.56 -25.45
CA ALA A 91 4.99 -14.65 -25.99
C ALA A 91 4.64 -13.50 -26.95
N GLY A 92 5.43 -12.40 -26.97
CA GLY A 92 5.07 -11.18 -27.69
C GLY A 92 3.75 -10.61 -27.18
N THR A 93 3.57 -10.58 -25.86
CA THR A 93 2.31 -10.08 -25.27
C THR A 93 2.19 -8.58 -25.53
N ASP A 94 1.00 -8.15 -25.94
CA ASP A 94 0.62 -6.79 -26.28
C ASP A 94 -0.74 -6.57 -25.60
N SER A 95 -0.71 -5.91 -24.45
CA SER A 95 -1.82 -5.83 -23.52
C SER A 95 -2.87 -4.80 -23.92
N ASP A 96 -2.52 -3.81 -24.75
CA ASP A 96 -3.45 -2.81 -25.26
C ASP A 96 -3.79 -2.97 -26.75
N GLY A 97 -3.06 -3.83 -27.46
CA GLY A 97 -3.34 -4.25 -28.82
C GLY A 97 -2.87 -3.25 -29.88
N ASP A 98 -1.88 -2.41 -29.57
CA ASP A 98 -1.40 -1.38 -30.48
C ASP A 98 -0.34 -1.86 -31.49
N GLY A 99 0.15 -3.09 -31.33
CA GLY A 99 1.14 -3.73 -32.19
C GLY A 99 2.58 -3.65 -31.67
N THR A 100 2.81 -3.00 -30.53
CA THR A 100 4.08 -3.01 -29.78
C THR A 100 3.97 -3.99 -28.62
N SER A 101 5.04 -4.74 -28.32
CA SER A 101 4.97 -5.66 -27.18
C SER A 101 5.11 -4.93 -25.85
N ASP A 102 4.44 -5.41 -24.81
CA ASP A 102 4.48 -4.86 -23.45
C ASP A 102 5.92 -4.61 -22.96
N VAL A 103 6.82 -5.54 -23.30
CA VAL A 103 8.23 -5.50 -22.88
C VAL A 103 9.02 -4.46 -23.68
N ASP A 104 8.70 -4.27 -24.96
CA ASP A 104 9.34 -3.24 -25.79
C ASP A 104 8.88 -1.84 -25.36
N GLU A 105 7.61 -1.68 -25.03
CA GLU A 105 7.05 -0.44 -24.47
C GLU A 105 7.71 -0.08 -23.14
N LEU A 106 7.79 -1.02 -22.20
CA LEU A 106 8.48 -0.79 -20.93
C LEU A 106 9.95 -0.41 -21.15
N ARG A 107 10.65 -1.05 -22.09
CA ARG A 107 12.03 -0.66 -22.45
C ARG A 107 12.12 0.74 -23.05
N ALA A 108 11.11 1.15 -23.81
CA ALA A 108 10.98 2.50 -24.35
C ALA A 108 10.51 3.53 -23.30
N GLY A 109 10.08 3.08 -22.13
CA GLY A 109 9.54 3.92 -21.07
C GLY A 109 8.10 4.39 -21.33
N THR A 110 7.31 3.61 -22.08
CA THR A 110 5.89 3.84 -22.38
C THR A 110 4.96 2.90 -21.58
N ASP A 111 3.67 3.23 -21.47
CA ASP A 111 2.68 2.51 -20.66
C ASP A 111 2.06 1.34 -21.46
N PRO A 112 2.29 0.07 -21.09
CA PRO A 112 1.76 -1.10 -21.80
C PRO A 112 0.25 -1.32 -21.64
N ASN A 113 -0.48 -0.29 -21.22
CA ASN A 113 -1.93 -0.32 -21.08
C ASN A 113 -2.60 0.80 -21.89
N ILE A 114 -1.84 1.59 -22.64
CA ILE A 114 -2.32 2.78 -23.34
C ILE A 114 -1.62 2.86 -24.70
N ALA A 115 -2.39 2.57 -25.75
CA ALA A 115 -1.89 2.59 -27.11
C ALA A 115 -1.14 3.89 -27.45
N GLY A 116 0.04 3.73 -28.04
CA GLY A 116 0.96 4.80 -28.42
C GLY A 116 1.99 5.19 -27.34
N ASP A 117 2.71 6.28 -27.57
CA ASP A 117 3.89 6.64 -26.78
C ASP A 117 3.56 7.37 -25.45
N SER A 118 2.70 6.80 -24.60
CA SER A 118 2.37 7.40 -23.30
C SER A 118 3.49 7.17 -22.29
N PRO A 119 4.27 8.20 -21.88
CA PRO A 119 5.45 7.99 -21.06
C PRO A 119 5.09 7.61 -19.62
N ILE A 120 5.74 6.58 -19.08
CA ILE A 120 5.63 6.16 -17.67
C ILE A 120 6.81 6.61 -16.82
N CYS A 121 7.90 7.02 -17.44
CA CYS A 121 9.05 7.55 -16.74
C CYS A 121 8.87 9.01 -16.34
N GLY A 122 8.53 9.22 -15.07
CA GLY A 122 8.42 10.53 -14.42
C GLY A 122 8.73 10.44 -12.91
N PRO A 123 8.85 11.58 -12.20
CA PRO A 123 9.11 11.57 -10.77
C PRO A 123 7.88 11.07 -10.03
N THR A 124 7.82 9.77 -9.75
CA THR A 124 6.79 9.19 -8.88
C THR A 124 7.42 8.12 -8.01
N TYR A 125 7.43 8.39 -6.70
CA TYR A 125 8.09 7.54 -5.72
C TYR A 125 7.14 6.44 -5.26
N GLY A 126 7.54 5.18 -5.50
CA GLY A 126 7.28 3.96 -4.71
C GLY A 126 5.84 3.54 -4.44
N CYS A 127 5.56 2.25 -4.66
CA CYS A 127 4.33 1.60 -4.20
C CYS A 127 4.28 1.61 -2.68
N GLY A 128 3.40 2.45 -2.14
CA GLY A 128 3.27 2.64 -0.69
C GLY A 128 4.29 3.58 -0.04
N ALA A 129 5.09 4.33 -0.81
CA ALA A 129 5.93 5.41 -0.25
C ALA A 129 5.07 6.63 0.12
N HIS A 130 4.26 6.50 1.16
CA HIS A 130 3.66 7.67 1.80
C HIS A 130 4.77 8.39 2.58
N VAL A 131 4.97 9.68 2.31
CA VAL A 131 5.55 10.56 3.34
C VAL A 131 4.58 10.47 4.52
N ALA A 132 5.03 9.90 5.65
CA ALA A 132 4.19 9.79 6.83
C ALA A 132 3.60 11.17 7.14
N ARG A 133 2.28 11.29 7.10
CA ARG A 133 1.62 12.52 7.55
C ARG A 133 2.01 12.71 9.01
N GLU A 134 2.64 13.84 9.30
CA GLU A 134 3.05 14.25 10.65
C GLU A 134 1.91 13.93 11.62
N GLN A 135 2.20 13.15 12.68
CA GLN A 135 1.19 12.76 13.64
C GLN A 135 0.58 14.02 14.24
N SER A 136 -0.62 14.39 13.81
CA SER A 136 -1.37 15.48 14.42
C SER A 136 -1.70 15.04 15.84
N VAL A 137 -0.92 15.54 16.80
CA VAL A 137 -1.18 15.33 18.22
C VAL A 137 -2.54 15.91 18.55
N ASP A 138 -3.51 15.02 18.76
CA ASP A 138 -4.85 15.41 19.22
C ASP A 138 -4.71 16.12 20.57
N PRO A 139 -5.09 17.41 20.70
CA PRO A 139 -4.92 18.17 21.93
C PRO A 139 -5.67 17.56 23.13
N SER A 140 -6.69 16.74 22.87
CA SER A 140 -7.43 15.96 23.86
C SER A 140 -6.59 14.89 24.56
N ALA A 141 -5.60 14.31 23.88
CA ALA A 141 -4.71 13.29 24.43
C ALA A 141 -3.74 13.89 25.47
N LEU A 142 -3.27 15.13 25.25
CA LEU A 142 -2.45 15.86 26.21
C LEU A 142 -3.23 16.25 27.46
N LEU A 143 -4.52 16.59 27.32
CA LEU A 143 -5.37 16.95 28.44
C LEU A 143 -5.60 15.75 29.38
N LEU A 144 -5.81 14.56 28.82
CA LEU A 144 -6.01 13.32 29.60
C LEU A 144 -4.73 12.89 30.33
N ALA A 145 -3.55 13.05 29.71
CA ALA A 145 -2.27 12.76 30.35
C ALA A 145 -1.97 13.72 31.53
N ALA A 146 -2.37 14.99 31.43
CA ALA A 146 -2.19 15.95 32.52
C ALA A 146 -3.10 15.65 33.74
N ILE A 147 -4.34 15.22 33.50
CA ILE A 147 -5.30 14.91 34.57
C ILE A 147 -4.88 13.67 35.35
N THR A 148 -4.36 12.64 34.68
CA THR A 148 -3.87 11.42 35.35
C THR A 148 -2.63 11.68 36.20
N ALA A 149 -1.71 12.52 35.73
CA ALA A 149 -0.53 12.93 36.49
C ALA A 149 -0.90 13.72 37.77
N LEU A 150 -1.84 14.67 37.69
CA LEU A 150 -2.31 15.40 38.87
C LEU A 150 -3.05 14.50 39.87
N GLY A 151 -3.85 13.56 39.39
CA GLY A 151 -4.57 12.60 40.23
C GLY A 151 -3.62 11.72 41.06
N LEU A 152 -2.53 11.25 40.46
CA LEU A 152 -1.52 10.43 41.14
C LEU A 152 -0.73 11.22 42.19
N VAL A 153 -0.39 12.49 41.91
CA VAL A 153 0.29 13.37 42.87
C VAL A 153 -0.64 13.70 44.06
N ALA A 154 -1.93 13.93 43.81
CA ALA A 154 -2.91 14.18 44.86
C ALA A 154 -3.13 12.95 45.75
N LEU A 155 -3.18 11.74 45.17
CA LEU A 155 -3.27 10.50 45.94
C LEU A 155 -1.99 10.21 46.75
N GLY A 156 -0.81 10.50 46.18
CA GLY A 156 0.48 10.32 46.86
C GLY A 156 0.66 11.26 48.06
N ARG A 157 0.18 12.50 47.96
CA ARG A 157 0.17 13.47 49.07
C ARG A 157 -0.83 13.14 50.18
N ARG A 158 -1.90 12.41 49.87
CA ARG A 158 -2.90 11.99 50.87
C ARG A 158 -2.49 10.76 51.68
N ARG A 159 -1.47 10.04 51.21
CA ARG A 159 -0.93 8.81 51.85
C ARG A 159 0.32 9.07 52.71
N ARG A 160 0.81 10.31 52.77
CA ARG A 160 1.82 10.77 53.73
C ARG A 160 1.15 11.65 54.77
#